data_AF-A0A8H7CBM2-F1
#
_entry.id   AF-A0A8H7CBM2-F1
#
_cell.length_a   1.000
_cell.length_b   1.000
_cell.length_c   1.000
_cell.angle_alpha   90.00
_cell.angle_beta   90.00
_cell.angle_gamma   90.00
#
_symmetry.space_group_name_H-M   'P 1'
#
loop_
_entity.id
_entity.type
_entity.pdbx_description
1 polymer ?
#
loop_
_entity_poly.entity_id
_entity_poly.type
_entity_poly.pdbx_seq_one_letter_code
_entity_poly.pdbx_strand_id
1 'polypeptide(L)'
;MSDSIIVYRYDTSPFSHKLRDTLLLKGIPQRWVTVSNILPRPEITSLLGIGHRRIPVAAIGRDVYIDTSLIASVVERRFPTRNRDASPGAYRTLFPPRKGSERSDAGLIRLFVKNWVDSAFFRAVIPLIPWLHLPDVFLKDRGPLLSGLLPAGTTGDVDVNALNLAAARPAGIAALSAQLQILEEQLADGREWLFDTQGPSYADVAAVFPCRWAKRMPGVQDELFCAEQGRLPSTVSWMARVEAHLEALQKEQPDPVQLSGDEAAKEIVAGEYEPEEVVGLDEVEAKRLGFQRGDVVAVVMDGPGNVPTSGALVALNKEEIVLEVTGEAGVLRVHFPRVDYTAKKV
;
A
#
# COMPACT_ATOMS: atom_id res chain seq x y z
N MET A 1 -24.64 3.17 9.80
CA MET A 1 -23.51 3.51 10.68
C MET A 1 -22.41 4.10 9.80
N SER A 2 -21.57 5.01 10.28
CA SER A 2 -20.43 5.46 9.48
C SER A 2 -19.42 4.33 9.40
N ASP A 3 -19.18 3.77 8.22
CA ASP A 3 -18.09 2.82 7.99
C ASP A 3 -16.81 3.40 8.58
N SER A 4 -16.19 2.72 9.55
CA SER A 4 -14.91 3.14 10.12
C SER A 4 -13.82 2.19 9.63
N ILE A 5 -12.64 2.72 9.34
CA ILE A 5 -11.52 1.91 8.86
C ILE A 5 -10.56 1.59 10.00
N ILE A 6 -10.22 0.31 10.15
CA ILE A 6 -9.21 -0.17 11.09
C ILE A 6 -8.00 -0.66 10.30
N VAL A 7 -6.84 -0.05 10.52
CA VAL A 7 -5.60 -0.41 9.80
C VAL A 7 -4.65 -1.14 10.73
N TYR A 8 -4.18 -2.32 10.34
CA TYR A 8 -3.09 -3.00 11.02
C TYR A 8 -1.78 -2.50 10.43
N ARG A 9 -0.93 -1.89 11.27
CA ARG A 9 0.31 -1.22 10.83
C ARG A 9 1.42 -1.29 11.86
N TYR A 10 2.64 -0.96 11.43
CA TYR A 10 3.74 -0.57 12.30
C TYR A 10 4.39 0.72 11.80
N ASP A 11 4.90 1.54 12.72
CA ASP A 11 5.25 2.94 12.46
C ASP A 11 6.40 3.15 11.49
N THR A 12 7.34 2.20 11.43
CA THR A 12 8.50 2.31 10.52
C THR A 12 8.23 1.78 9.12
N SER A 13 7.01 1.26 8.85
CA SER A 13 6.65 0.75 7.53
C SER A 13 6.42 1.89 6.53
N PRO A 14 7.14 1.92 5.39
CA PRO A 14 6.90 2.91 4.34
C PRO A 14 5.49 2.81 3.74
N PHE A 15 4.99 1.58 3.54
CA PHE A 15 3.64 1.37 3.02
C PHE A 15 2.54 1.76 4.02
N SER A 16 2.81 1.71 5.33
CA SER A 16 1.88 2.25 6.33
C SER A 16 1.78 3.77 6.27
N HIS A 17 2.89 4.46 5.96
CA HIS A 17 2.90 5.92 5.76
C HIS A 17 2.15 6.28 4.49
N LYS A 18 2.39 5.55 3.39
CA LYS A 18 1.63 5.69 2.14
C LYS A 18 0.12 5.56 2.38
N LEU A 19 -0.31 4.51 3.08
CA LEU A 19 -1.74 4.29 3.35
C LEU A 19 -2.31 5.37 4.26
N ARG A 20 -1.58 5.77 5.31
CA ARG A 20 -2.00 6.89 6.18
C ARG A 20 -2.24 8.15 5.36
N ASP A 21 -1.29 8.54 4.51
CA ASP A 21 -1.39 9.75 3.69
C ASP A 21 -2.51 9.63 2.64
N THR A 22 -2.78 8.42 2.15
CA THR A 22 -3.93 8.12 1.27
C THR A 22 -5.27 8.33 2.00
N LEU A 23 -5.42 7.81 3.21
CA LEU A 23 -6.62 8.00 4.04
C LEU A 23 -6.81 9.46 4.43
N LEU A 24 -5.71 10.14 4.75
CA LEU A 24 -5.70 11.56 5.07
C LEU A 24 -6.19 12.40 3.88
N LEU A 25 -5.66 12.14 2.67
CA LEU A 25 -6.13 12.79 1.43
C LEU A 25 -7.62 12.52 1.18
N LYS A 26 -8.07 11.28 1.42
CA LYS A 26 -9.47 10.87 1.26
C LYS A 26 -10.41 11.51 2.29
N GLY A 27 -9.89 12.05 3.39
CA GLY A 27 -10.68 12.60 4.49
C GLY A 27 -11.24 11.54 5.44
N ILE A 28 -10.56 10.39 5.58
CA ILE A 28 -11.02 9.28 6.44
C ILE A 28 -10.25 9.29 7.76
N PRO A 29 -10.92 9.52 8.90
CA PRO A 29 -10.32 9.33 10.22
C PRO A 29 -9.80 7.90 10.40
N GLN A 30 -8.51 7.77 10.71
CA GLN A 30 -7.88 6.46 10.84
C GLN A 30 -8.00 5.92 12.27
N ARG A 31 -8.40 4.65 12.37
CA ARG A 31 -8.15 3.82 13.55
C ARG A 31 -7.08 2.79 13.22
N TRP A 32 -6.26 2.39 14.18
CA TRP A 32 -5.21 1.42 13.89
C TRP A 32 -4.90 0.45 15.02
N VAL A 33 -4.37 -0.70 14.63
CA VAL A 33 -3.74 -1.70 15.50
C VAL A 33 -2.25 -1.72 15.21
N THR A 34 -1.44 -1.60 16.25
CA THR A 34 0.01 -1.76 16.12
C THR A 34 0.36 -3.25 16.06
N VAL A 35 1.09 -3.66 15.02
CA VAL A 35 1.57 -5.04 14.86
C VAL A 35 3.10 -5.10 14.86
N SER A 36 3.67 -6.28 15.11
CA SER A 36 5.11 -6.49 15.01
C SER A 36 5.65 -6.18 13.61
N ASN A 37 6.87 -5.64 13.51
CA ASN A 37 7.53 -5.45 12.22
C ASN A 37 8.01 -6.78 11.61
N ILE A 38 8.12 -7.85 12.39
CA ILE A 38 8.47 -9.23 11.99
C ILE A 38 7.32 -10.20 12.33
N LEU A 39 7.38 -11.44 11.84
CA LEU A 39 6.45 -12.49 12.27
C LEU A 39 6.85 -13.06 13.65
N PRO A 40 5.90 -13.63 14.43
CA PRO A 40 4.46 -13.75 14.18
C PRO A 40 3.67 -12.45 14.45
N ARG A 41 2.44 -12.39 13.93
CA ARG A 41 1.45 -11.31 14.16
C ARG A 41 0.09 -11.90 14.53
N PRO A 42 -0.10 -12.35 15.78
CA PRO A 42 -1.30 -13.07 16.20
C PRO A 42 -2.58 -12.27 15.99
N GLU A 43 -2.51 -10.94 16.01
CA GLU A 43 -3.65 -10.04 15.76
C GLU A 43 -4.22 -10.19 14.34
N ILE A 44 -3.46 -10.78 13.41
CA ILE A 44 -3.84 -11.04 12.02
C ILE A 44 -3.93 -12.54 11.77
N THR A 45 -2.89 -13.29 12.14
CA THR A 45 -2.82 -14.73 11.82
C THR A 45 -3.77 -15.56 12.66
N SER A 46 -3.87 -15.27 13.95
CA SER A 46 -4.68 -16.04 14.90
C SER A 46 -6.10 -15.46 14.97
N LEU A 47 -6.22 -14.17 15.31
CA LEU A 47 -7.53 -13.55 15.52
C LEU A 47 -8.37 -13.48 14.23
N LEU A 48 -7.74 -13.15 13.10
CA LEU A 48 -8.43 -12.98 11.81
C LEU A 48 -8.28 -14.17 10.85
N GLY A 49 -7.41 -15.14 11.16
CA GLY A 49 -7.15 -16.30 10.30
C GLY A 49 -6.37 -15.98 9.01
N ILE A 50 -5.75 -14.79 8.93
CA ILE A 50 -5.13 -14.30 7.69
C ILE A 50 -3.64 -14.66 7.66
N GLY A 51 -3.24 -15.48 6.69
CA GLY A 51 -1.83 -15.87 6.48
C GLY A 51 -0.98 -14.79 5.79
N HIS A 52 -1.61 -13.78 5.16
CA HIS A 52 -0.90 -12.73 4.44
C HIS A 52 0.11 -11.98 5.33
N ARG A 53 1.37 -11.93 4.88
CA ARG A 53 2.48 -11.45 5.71
C ARG A 53 2.86 -9.98 5.55
N ARG A 54 2.35 -9.25 4.54
CA ARG A 54 2.73 -7.84 4.35
C ARG A 54 1.76 -6.92 5.07
N ILE A 55 2.25 -5.73 5.41
CA ILE A 55 1.54 -4.72 6.21
C ILE A 55 1.77 -3.37 5.52
N PRO A 56 0.73 -2.53 5.40
CA PRO A 56 -0.55 -2.61 6.12
C PRO A 56 -1.62 -3.50 5.47
N VAL A 57 -2.60 -3.89 6.31
CA VAL A 57 -3.92 -4.39 5.88
C VAL A 57 -4.99 -3.53 6.53
N ALA A 58 -6.18 -3.43 5.94
CA ALA A 58 -7.25 -2.59 6.45
C ALA A 58 -8.58 -3.34 6.52
N ALA A 59 -9.39 -3.08 7.53
CA ALA A 59 -10.74 -3.62 7.67
C ALA A 59 -11.78 -2.50 7.63
N ILE A 60 -12.91 -2.76 6.96
CA ILE A 60 -14.10 -1.89 6.96
C ILE A 60 -15.29 -2.80 7.20
N GLY A 61 -15.95 -2.67 8.35
CA GLY A 61 -16.93 -3.66 8.78
C GLY A 61 -16.27 -5.04 8.93
N ARG A 62 -16.86 -6.06 8.30
CA ARG A 62 -16.42 -7.46 8.37
C ARG A 62 -15.56 -7.90 7.18
N ASP A 63 -15.11 -6.95 6.36
CA ASP A 63 -14.23 -7.20 5.23
C ASP A 63 -12.82 -6.68 5.50
N VAL A 64 -11.82 -7.52 5.27
CA VAL A 64 -10.40 -7.21 5.41
C VAL A 64 -9.75 -7.16 4.03
N TYR A 65 -9.17 -6.01 3.69
CA TYR A 65 -8.58 -5.70 2.40
C TYR A 65 -7.05 -5.77 2.46
N ILE A 66 -6.48 -6.57 1.57
CA ILE A 66 -5.06 -6.83 1.44
C ILE A 66 -4.49 -5.97 0.30
N ASP A 67 -3.28 -5.45 0.46
CA ASP A 67 -2.55 -4.59 -0.50
C ASP A 67 -3.03 -3.13 -0.54
N THR A 68 -2.09 -2.18 -0.44
CA THR A 68 -2.41 -0.74 -0.47
C THR A 68 -3.06 -0.29 -1.78
N SER A 69 -2.79 -0.96 -2.90
CA SER A 69 -3.41 -0.65 -4.19
C SER A 69 -4.89 -1.01 -4.21
N LEU A 70 -5.26 -2.15 -3.62
CA LEU A 70 -6.65 -2.53 -3.45
C LEU A 70 -7.33 -1.60 -2.44
N ILE A 71 -6.70 -1.35 -1.30
CA ILE A 71 -7.27 -0.48 -0.26
C ILE A 71 -7.59 0.90 -0.84
N ALA A 72 -6.75 1.48 -1.69
CA ALA A 72 -7.03 2.75 -2.37
C ALA A 72 -8.31 2.69 -3.24
N SER A 73 -8.52 1.60 -3.99
CA SER A 73 -9.75 1.39 -4.77
C SER A 73 -10.99 1.20 -3.89
N VAL A 74 -10.84 0.45 -2.79
CA VAL A 74 -11.90 0.16 -1.82
C VAL A 74 -12.36 1.44 -1.14
N VAL A 75 -11.43 2.25 -0.63
CA VAL A 75 -11.83 3.48 0.07
C VAL A 75 -12.47 4.49 -0.88
N GLU A 76 -12.09 4.50 -2.15
CA GLU A 76 -12.76 5.33 -3.17
C GLU A 76 -14.24 4.93 -3.34
N ARG A 77 -14.56 3.62 -3.37
CA ARG A 77 -15.94 3.14 -3.53
C ARG A 77 -16.77 3.16 -2.24
N ARG A 78 -16.18 2.80 -1.09
CA ARG A 78 -16.87 2.67 0.21
C ARG A 78 -17.13 4.04 0.85
N PHE A 79 -16.29 5.03 0.55
CA PHE A 79 -16.40 6.39 1.07
C PHE A 79 -16.63 7.38 -0.06
N PRO A 80 -17.75 7.32 -0.81
CA PRO A 80 -17.96 8.18 -1.97
C PRO A 80 -17.94 9.65 -1.56
N THR A 81 -17.35 10.50 -2.40
CA THR A 81 -17.29 11.95 -2.20
C THR A 81 -18.70 12.52 -2.00
N ARG A 82 -18.98 13.07 -0.81
CA ARG A 82 -20.26 13.71 -0.49
C ARG A 82 -20.07 15.22 -0.56
N ASN A 83 -20.75 15.85 -1.52
CA ASN A 83 -20.73 17.29 -1.83
C ASN A 83 -19.39 17.78 -2.41
N ARG A 84 -19.44 18.43 -3.58
CA ARG A 84 -18.28 19.08 -4.24
C ARG A 84 -17.72 20.25 -3.40
N ASP A 85 -18.51 20.76 -2.46
CA ASP A 85 -18.12 21.84 -1.57
C ASP A 85 -17.38 21.27 -0.37
N ALA A 86 -16.12 21.68 -0.20
CA ALA A 86 -15.17 21.27 0.84
C ALA A 86 -15.62 21.61 2.26
N SER A 87 -16.75 21.06 2.69
CA SER A 87 -17.20 21.13 4.07
C SER A 87 -16.28 20.26 4.93
N PRO A 88 -15.82 20.73 6.10
CA PRO A 88 -15.05 19.92 7.03
C PRO A 88 -15.77 18.58 7.31
N GLY A 89 -15.03 17.47 7.17
CA GLY A 89 -15.57 16.11 7.37
C GLY A 89 -16.16 15.43 6.12
N ALA A 90 -16.15 16.06 4.94
CA ALA A 90 -16.51 15.40 3.68
C ALA A 90 -15.37 14.53 3.13
N TYR A 91 -15.73 13.35 2.62
CA TYR A 91 -14.78 12.51 1.88
C TYR A 91 -14.42 13.15 0.54
N ARG A 92 -13.14 13.08 0.15
CA ARG A 92 -12.60 13.64 -1.12
C ARG A 92 -12.26 12.52 -2.08
N THR A 93 -12.16 12.76 -3.38
CA THR A 93 -11.74 11.70 -4.33
C THR A 93 -10.22 11.54 -4.35
N LEU A 94 -9.75 10.30 -4.48
CA LEU A 94 -8.34 9.99 -4.76
C LEU A 94 -7.96 10.20 -6.23
N PHE A 95 -8.93 10.39 -7.11
CA PHE A 95 -8.75 10.50 -8.56
C PHE A 95 -9.41 11.75 -9.12
N PRO A 96 -8.97 12.96 -8.68
CA PRO A 96 -9.54 14.22 -9.14
C PRO A 96 -9.48 14.37 -10.67
N PRO A 97 -10.42 15.09 -11.29
CA PRO A 97 -10.35 15.41 -12.71
C PRO A 97 -9.08 16.22 -13.06
N ARG A 98 -8.70 16.16 -14.34
CA ARG A 98 -7.66 17.04 -14.89
C ARG A 98 -8.04 18.51 -14.76
N LYS A 99 -7.04 19.38 -14.63
CA LYS A 99 -7.23 20.82 -14.65
C LYS A 99 -7.90 21.25 -15.97
N GLY A 100 -8.95 22.07 -15.87
CA GLY A 100 -9.75 22.50 -17.03
C GLY A 100 -10.60 21.39 -17.68
N SER A 101 -10.79 20.24 -17.02
CA SER A 101 -11.59 19.12 -17.53
C SER A 101 -12.42 18.45 -16.43
N GLU A 102 -13.46 17.72 -16.84
CA GLU A 102 -14.26 16.84 -15.97
C GLU A 102 -13.78 15.37 -16.05
N ARG A 103 -12.73 15.09 -16.82
CA ARG A 103 -12.19 13.73 -17.01
C ARG A 103 -11.10 13.42 -16.00
N SER A 104 -11.12 12.20 -15.45
CA SER A 104 -10.10 11.68 -14.53
C SER A 104 -9.25 10.60 -15.20
N ASP A 105 -7.95 10.58 -14.88
CA ASP A 105 -6.99 9.57 -15.34
C ASP A 105 -6.80 8.43 -14.33
N ALA A 106 -7.88 8.05 -13.62
CA ALA A 106 -7.84 7.08 -12.52
C ALA A 106 -7.13 5.76 -12.88
N GLY A 107 -7.33 5.24 -14.08
CA GLY A 107 -6.65 4.02 -14.54
C GLY A 107 -5.13 4.19 -14.67
N LEU A 108 -4.67 5.31 -15.23
CA LEU A 108 -3.25 5.62 -15.36
C LEU A 108 -2.61 5.91 -14.01
N ILE A 109 -3.33 6.58 -13.10
CA ILE A 109 -2.88 6.81 -11.73
C ILE A 109 -2.67 5.47 -11.01
N ARG A 110 -3.62 4.54 -11.10
CA ARG A 110 -3.47 3.20 -10.49
C ARG A 110 -2.28 2.44 -11.09
N LEU A 111 -2.14 2.46 -12.42
CA LEU A 111 -1.01 1.83 -13.11
C LEU A 111 0.32 2.43 -12.66
N PHE A 112 0.44 3.76 -12.64
CA PHE A 112 1.62 4.49 -12.19
C PHE A 112 2.01 4.10 -10.76
N VAL A 113 1.04 4.06 -9.84
CA VAL A 113 1.33 3.70 -8.45
C VAL A 113 1.73 2.23 -8.33
N LYS A 114 0.96 1.31 -8.88
CA LYS A 114 1.19 -0.13 -8.71
C LYS A 114 2.45 -0.61 -9.45
N ASN A 115 2.64 -0.19 -10.69
CA ASN A 115 3.69 -0.76 -11.55
C ASN A 115 4.99 0.03 -11.53
N TRP A 116 4.96 1.32 -11.16
CA TRP A 116 6.18 2.13 -11.05
C TRP A 116 6.53 2.45 -9.59
N VAL A 117 5.64 3.14 -8.86
CA VAL A 117 5.94 3.61 -7.49
C VAL A 117 6.22 2.44 -6.54
N ASP A 118 5.29 1.49 -6.43
CA ASP A 118 5.37 0.34 -5.51
C ASP A 118 6.38 -0.73 -5.96
N SER A 119 6.89 -0.58 -7.17
CA SER A 119 7.81 -1.53 -7.82
C SER A 119 9.15 -0.85 -8.08
N ALA A 120 9.45 -0.43 -9.31
CA ALA A 120 10.77 0.05 -9.70
C ALA A 120 11.28 1.20 -8.82
N PHE A 121 10.42 2.15 -8.46
CA PHE A 121 10.81 3.30 -7.67
C PHE A 121 11.15 2.90 -6.22
N PHE A 122 10.24 2.23 -5.53
CA PHE A 122 10.50 1.82 -4.14
C PHE A 122 11.63 0.78 -4.04
N ARG A 123 11.78 -0.13 -5.02
CA ARG A 123 12.90 -1.08 -5.06
C ARG A 123 14.27 -0.39 -5.08
N ALA A 124 14.39 0.77 -5.73
CA ALA A 124 15.63 1.54 -5.74
C ALA A 124 16.01 2.10 -4.35
N VAL A 125 15.03 2.23 -3.45
CA VAL A 125 15.27 2.72 -2.08
C VAL A 125 15.73 1.60 -1.14
N ILE A 126 15.41 0.34 -1.43
CA ILE A 126 15.70 -0.80 -0.54
C ILE A 126 17.21 -0.97 -0.24
N PRO A 127 18.15 -0.84 -1.19
CA PRO A 127 19.59 -0.91 -0.90
C PRO A 127 20.12 0.24 -0.04
N LEU A 128 19.34 1.31 0.14
CA LEU A 128 19.75 2.50 0.90
C LEU A 128 19.51 2.35 2.40
N ILE A 129 18.78 1.32 2.80
CA ILE A 129 18.54 0.95 4.19
C ILE A 129 19.89 0.68 4.88
N PRO A 130 20.09 1.13 6.13
CA PRO A 130 21.31 0.89 6.88
C PRO A 130 21.36 -0.56 7.40
N TRP A 131 21.45 -1.54 6.48
CA TRP A 131 21.36 -2.98 6.75
C TRP A 131 22.31 -3.48 7.84
N LEU A 132 23.51 -2.88 7.96
CA LEU A 132 24.50 -3.21 8.99
C LEU A 132 24.08 -2.84 10.42
N HIS A 133 23.07 -1.98 10.58
CA HIS A 133 22.55 -1.55 11.88
C HIS A 133 21.23 -2.25 12.25
N LEU A 134 20.76 -3.18 11.42
CA LEU A 134 19.51 -3.90 11.67
C LEU A 134 19.76 -5.20 12.45
N PRO A 135 18.88 -5.57 13.39
CA PRO A 135 19.02 -6.82 14.15
C PRO A 135 18.97 -8.07 13.26
N ASP A 136 19.73 -9.11 13.61
CA ASP A 136 19.75 -10.39 12.88
C ASP A 136 18.36 -11.02 12.72
N VAL A 137 17.51 -10.89 13.74
CA VAL A 137 16.13 -11.40 13.68
C VAL A 137 15.31 -10.73 12.56
N PHE A 138 15.56 -9.44 12.32
CA PHE A 138 14.92 -8.72 11.23
C PHE A 138 15.46 -9.16 9.87
N LEU A 139 16.78 -9.34 9.75
CA LEU A 139 17.41 -9.82 8.51
C LEU A 139 16.90 -11.21 8.13
N LYS A 140 16.80 -12.13 9.11
CA LYS A 140 16.24 -13.48 8.91
C LYS A 140 14.78 -13.44 8.47
N ASP A 141 13.95 -12.59 9.09
CA ASP A 141 12.54 -12.45 8.69
C ASP A 141 12.39 -11.89 7.27
N ARG A 142 13.25 -10.94 6.88
CA ARG A 142 13.21 -10.27 5.58
C ARG A 142 13.91 -11.03 4.46
N GLY A 143 14.86 -11.90 4.77
CA GLY A 143 15.62 -12.69 3.79
C GLY A 143 14.76 -13.29 2.68
N PRO A 144 13.70 -14.05 3.01
CA PRO A 144 12.80 -14.63 2.02
C PRO A 144 12.09 -13.61 1.11
N LEU A 145 11.82 -12.39 1.59
CA LEU A 145 11.18 -11.33 0.79
C LEU A 145 12.17 -10.62 -0.12
N LEU A 146 13.44 -10.55 0.27
CA LEU A 146 14.49 -9.81 -0.41
C LEU A 146 15.30 -10.67 -1.40
N SER A 147 15.14 -11.99 -1.37
CA SER A 147 15.83 -12.91 -2.30
C SER A 147 15.59 -12.57 -3.78
N GLY A 148 14.41 -12.01 -4.12
CA GLY A 148 14.09 -11.51 -5.46
C GLY A 148 14.70 -10.15 -5.83
N LEU A 149 15.46 -9.50 -4.94
CA LEU A 149 16.19 -8.26 -5.21
C LEU A 149 17.68 -8.50 -5.50
N LEU A 150 18.13 -9.74 -5.37
CA LEU A 150 19.50 -10.10 -5.74
C LEU A 150 19.64 -10.09 -7.28
N PRO A 151 20.81 -9.73 -7.82
CA PRO A 151 21.05 -9.70 -9.26
C PRO A 151 20.69 -11.03 -9.93
N ALA A 152 20.03 -10.97 -11.10
CA ALA A 152 19.73 -12.15 -11.91
C ALA A 152 21.03 -12.95 -12.17
N GLY A 153 21.02 -14.25 -11.82
CA GLY A 153 22.22 -15.11 -11.87
C GLY A 153 22.80 -15.46 -10.51
N THR A 154 22.27 -14.92 -9.41
CA THR A 154 22.49 -15.47 -8.06
C THR A 154 21.68 -16.76 -7.89
N THR A 155 22.18 -17.85 -8.46
CA THR A 155 21.65 -19.20 -8.23
C THR A 155 22.39 -19.84 -7.06
N GLY A 156 21.68 -20.10 -5.95
CA GLY A 156 22.20 -20.71 -4.73
C GLY A 156 21.65 -20.05 -3.48
N ASP A 157 21.86 -20.66 -2.31
CA ASP A 157 21.61 -20.06 -1.00
C ASP A 157 22.59 -18.88 -0.79
N VAL A 158 22.37 -17.78 -1.51
CA VAL A 158 23.05 -16.52 -1.23
C VAL A 158 22.45 -16.04 0.07
N ASP A 159 23.25 -16.17 1.13
CA ASP A 159 22.93 -15.65 2.44
C ASP A 159 22.54 -14.18 2.30
N VAL A 160 21.25 -13.89 2.50
CA VAL A 160 20.74 -12.52 2.57
C VAL A 160 21.21 -11.96 3.91
N ASN A 161 22.50 -11.64 3.95
CA ASN A 161 23.14 -11.02 5.10
C ASN A 161 23.29 -9.51 4.89
N ALA A 162 23.48 -8.81 6.00
CA ALA A 162 23.57 -7.36 6.00
C ALA A 162 24.70 -6.83 5.09
N LEU A 163 25.80 -7.59 4.94
CA LEU A 163 26.94 -7.20 4.12
C LEU A 163 26.57 -7.16 2.63
N ASN A 164 25.94 -8.22 2.10
CA ASN A 164 25.51 -8.28 0.71
C ASN A 164 24.49 -7.18 0.38
N LEU A 165 23.54 -6.94 1.28
CA LEU A 165 22.54 -5.89 1.12
C LEU A 165 23.15 -4.48 1.20
N ALA A 166 24.12 -4.27 2.10
CA ALA A 166 24.83 -3.00 2.22
C ALA A 166 25.76 -2.73 1.02
N ALA A 167 26.36 -3.76 0.44
CA ALA A 167 27.22 -3.64 -0.75
C ALA A 167 26.46 -3.14 -1.98
N ALA A 168 25.15 -3.36 -2.05
CA ALA A 168 24.29 -2.88 -3.14
C ALA A 168 23.99 -1.37 -3.08
N ARG A 169 24.41 -0.68 -2.02
CA ARG A 169 24.08 0.74 -1.79
C ARG A 169 24.47 1.68 -2.95
N PRO A 170 25.68 1.64 -3.54
CA PRO A 170 26.02 2.51 -4.66
C PRO A 170 25.09 2.32 -5.87
N ALA A 171 24.74 1.06 -6.17
CA ALA A 171 23.78 0.74 -7.21
C ALA A 171 22.37 1.25 -6.88
N GLY A 172 21.96 1.18 -5.60
CA GLY A 172 20.72 1.77 -5.11
C GLY A 172 20.65 3.29 -5.29
N ILE A 173 21.75 4.00 -5.00
CA ILE A 173 21.82 5.46 -5.21
C ILE A 173 21.67 5.80 -6.69
N ALA A 174 22.43 5.11 -7.55
CA ALA A 174 22.36 5.32 -9.00
C ALA A 174 20.95 4.99 -9.55
N ALA A 175 20.35 3.89 -9.10
CA ALA A 175 18.99 3.51 -9.48
C ALA A 175 17.97 4.55 -9.01
N LEU A 176 18.06 5.02 -7.76
CA LEU A 176 17.14 6.03 -7.23
C LEU A 176 17.27 7.35 -7.97
N SER A 177 18.50 7.78 -8.28
CA SER A 177 18.78 8.95 -9.10
C SER A 177 18.09 8.85 -10.47
N ALA A 178 18.17 7.69 -11.13
CA ALA A 178 17.48 7.46 -12.41
C ALA A 178 15.95 7.52 -12.29
N GLN A 179 15.36 7.00 -11.20
CA GLN A 179 13.91 7.11 -10.97
C GLN A 179 13.49 8.55 -10.69
N LEU A 180 14.29 9.29 -9.93
CA LEU A 180 14.03 10.70 -9.62
C LEU A 180 14.15 11.60 -10.86
N GLN A 181 15.02 11.28 -11.80
CA GLN A 181 15.12 12.02 -13.07
C GLN A 181 13.83 11.96 -13.88
N ILE A 182 13.14 10.81 -13.90
CA ILE A 182 11.84 10.65 -14.57
C ILE A 182 10.78 11.55 -13.89
N LEU A 183 10.81 11.60 -12.55
CA LEU A 183 9.91 12.44 -11.76
C LEU A 183 10.17 13.93 -12.00
N GLU A 184 11.44 14.32 -12.06
CA GLU A 184 11.85 15.70 -12.34
C GLU A 184 11.41 16.14 -13.73
N GLU A 185 11.61 15.30 -14.75
CA GLU A 185 11.20 15.59 -16.13
C GLU A 185 9.69 15.86 -16.21
N GLN A 186 8.87 15.06 -15.51
CA GLN A 186 7.44 15.25 -15.44
C GLN A 186 7.06 16.60 -14.79
N LEU A 187 7.78 17.03 -13.76
CA LEU A 187 7.47 18.23 -12.98
C LEU A 187 8.09 19.51 -13.57
N ALA A 188 9.06 19.38 -14.48
CA ALA A 188 9.82 20.50 -15.04
C ALA A 188 8.99 21.45 -15.92
N ASP A 189 7.81 21.04 -16.37
CA ASP A 189 6.89 21.91 -17.13
C ASP A 189 6.08 22.87 -16.25
N GLY A 190 6.29 22.83 -14.93
CA GLY A 190 5.67 23.75 -13.98
C GLY A 190 4.28 23.32 -13.51
N ARG A 191 3.82 22.09 -13.84
CA ARG A 191 2.58 21.56 -13.29
C ARG A 191 2.62 21.49 -11.76
N GLU A 192 1.44 21.62 -11.16
CA GLU A 192 1.31 21.65 -9.70
C GLU A 192 1.38 20.25 -9.08
N TRP A 193 0.62 19.31 -9.66
CA TRP A 193 0.46 17.90 -9.26
C TRP A 193 0.87 16.98 -10.42
N LEU A 194 1.26 15.74 -10.11
CA LEU A 194 1.92 14.85 -11.09
C LEU A 194 1.11 14.57 -12.37
N PHE A 195 -0.21 14.52 -12.23
CA PHE A 195 -1.15 14.25 -13.33
C PHE A 195 -1.90 15.50 -13.81
N ASP A 196 -1.42 16.70 -13.45
CA ASP A 196 -2.07 17.99 -13.77
C ASP A 196 -3.56 18.00 -13.43
N THR A 197 -3.87 17.50 -12.23
CA THR A 197 -5.23 17.39 -11.69
C THR A 197 -5.65 18.67 -10.96
N GLN A 198 -6.96 18.83 -10.72
CA GLN A 198 -7.50 19.99 -9.97
C GLN A 198 -7.00 20.09 -8.52
N GLY A 199 -6.52 18.99 -7.96
CA GLY A 199 -5.87 18.90 -6.64
C GLY A 199 -4.95 17.68 -6.60
N PRO A 200 -4.27 17.41 -5.48
CA PRO A 200 -3.41 16.24 -5.34
C PRO A 200 -4.22 14.95 -5.47
N SER A 201 -3.62 13.95 -6.09
CA SER A 201 -4.23 12.65 -6.36
C SER A 201 -3.55 11.53 -5.58
N TYR A 202 -4.05 10.30 -5.72
CA TYR A 202 -3.35 9.11 -5.23
C TYR A 202 -1.92 8.99 -5.79
N ALA A 203 -1.66 9.48 -7.00
CA ALA A 203 -0.30 9.49 -7.56
C ALA A 203 0.65 10.33 -6.70
N ASP A 204 0.20 11.48 -6.19
CA ASP A 204 1.05 12.41 -5.46
C ASP A 204 1.44 11.85 -4.08
N VAL A 205 0.45 11.37 -3.32
CA VAL A 205 0.69 10.75 -2.00
C VAL A 205 1.46 9.44 -2.10
N ALA A 206 1.29 8.70 -3.19
CA ALA A 206 2.09 7.50 -3.44
C ALA A 206 3.51 7.85 -3.88
N ALA A 207 3.73 8.80 -4.78
CA ALA A 207 5.08 9.09 -5.26
C ALA A 207 5.94 9.86 -4.23
N VAL A 208 5.33 10.57 -3.27
CA VAL A 208 6.10 11.32 -2.26
C VAL A 208 6.70 10.38 -1.20
N PHE A 209 6.09 9.22 -0.95
CA PHE A 209 6.54 8.34 0.13
C PHE A 209 7.95 7.76 -0.08
N PRO A 210 8.35 7.25 -1.27
CA PRO A 210 9.71 6.75 -1.48
C PRO A 210 10.74 7.87 -1.32
N CYS A 211 10.44 9.08 -1.79
CA CYS A 211 11.32 10.24 -1.64
C CYS A 211 11.51 10.61 -0.17
N ARG A 212 10.41 10.72 0.59
CA ARG A 212 10.44 11.04 2.02
C ARG A 212 11.24 10.00 2.81
N TRP A 213 11.07 8.72 2.46
CA TRP A 213 11.78 7.63 3.12
C TRP A 213 13.27 7.60 2.76
N ALA A 214 13.60 7.81 1.47
CA ALA A 214 14.97 7.88 0.98
C ALA A 214 15.75 9.04 1.63
N LYS A 215 15.16 10.23 1.78
CA LYS A 215 15.80 11.39 2.44
C LYS A 215 16.23 11.12 3.88
N ARG A 216 15.59 10.17 4.57
CA ARG A 216 15.94 9.78 5.95
C ARG A 216 17.13 8.80 6.01
N MET A 217 17.57 8.27 4.86
CA MET A 217 18.74 7.40 4.79
C MET A 217 20.02 8.24 4.82
N PRO A 218 21.09 7.76 5.49
CA PRO A 218 22.33 8.54 5.63
C PRO A 218 22.85 9.07 4.29
N GLY A 219 23.12 10.37 4.19
CA GLY A 219 23.71 11.02 3.00
C GLY A 219 22.81 11.21 1.78
N VAL A 220 21.63 10.56 1.71
CA VAL A 220 20.79 10.59 0.50
C VAL A 220 20.19 11.97 0.24
N GLN A 221 19.82 12.70 1.29
CA GLN A 221 19.29 14.05 1.15
C GLN A 221 20.29 14.98 0.46
N ASP A 222 21.54 14.98 0.91
CA ASP A 222 22.58 15.87 0.40
C ASP A 222 23.03 15.43 -1.00
N GLU A 223 23.04 14.12 -1.27
CA GLU A 223 23.46 13.57 -2.56
C GLU A 223 22.42 13.79 -3.66
N LEU A 224 21.13 13.57 -3.39
CA LEU A 224 20.10 13.56 -4.43
C LEU A 224 19.11 14.75 -4.35
N PHE A 225 18.77 15.24 -3.16
CA PHE A 225 17.67 16.19 -2.96
C PHE A 225 18.12 17.62 -2.62
N CYS A 226 19.35 18.00 -2.96
CA CYS A 226 19.90 19.32 -2.67
C CYS A 226 19.55 20.35 -3.76
N ALA A 227 18.39 21.02 -3.62
CA ALA A 227 17.92 22.03 -4.56
C ALA A 227 18.86 23.24 -4.68
N GLU A 228 19.53 23.62 -3.59
CA GLU A 228 20.55 24.70 -3.57
C GLU A 228 21.75 24.38 -4.46
N GLN A 229 22.03 23.08 -4.68
CA GLN A 229 23.04 22.59 -5.62
C GLN A 229 22.46 22.31 -7.02
N GLY A 230 21.24 22.77 -7.30
CA GLY A 230 20.55 22.58 -8.57
C GLY A 230 20.04 21.16 -8.82
N ARG A 231 19.99 20.31 -7.78
CA ARG A 231 19.53 18.92 -7.93
C ARG A 231 18.02 18.82 -7.71
N LEU A 232 17.32 18.34 -8.74
CA LEU A 232 15.88 18.03 -8.72
C LEU A 232 14.99 19.18 -8.16
N PRO A 233 15.14 20.43 -8.61
CA PRO A 233 14.42 21.57 -8.03
C PRO A 233 12.89 21.41 -8.11
N SER A 234 12.37 20.86 -9.21
CA SER A 234 10.92 20.70 -9.42
C SER A 234 10.35 19.62 -8.49
N THR A 235 11.08 18.51 -8.34
CA THR A 235 10.75 17.42 -7.42
C THR A 235 10.77 17.89 -5.98
N VAL A 236 11.81 18.60 -5.54
CA VAL A 236 11.90 19.13 -4.17
C VAL A 236 10.76 20.11 -3.89
N SER A 237 10.45 21.00 -4.83
CA SER A 237 9.32 21.93 -4.71
C SER A 237 7.98 21.21 -4.63
N TRP A 238 7.75 20.21 -5.49
CA TRP A 238 6.53 19.40 -5.47
C TRP A 238 6.38 18.61 -4.17
N MET A 239 7.45 18.00 -3.65
CA MET A 239 7.43 17.30 -2.37
C MET A 239 6.97 18.23 -1.24
N ALA A 240 7.55 19.44 -1.17
CA ALA A 240 7.18 20.44 -0.17
C ALA A 240 5.69 20.85 -0.28
N ARG A 241 5.16 20.97 -1.51
CA ARG A 241 3.73 21.24 -1.73
C ARG A 241 2.84 20.10 -1.24
N VAL A 242 3.17 18.85 -1.57
CA VAL A 242 2.41 17.67 -1.11
C VAL A 242 2.43 17.59 0.42
N GLU A 243 3.59 17.79 1.04
CA GLU A 243 3.76 17.75 2.50
C GLU A 243 2.97 18.86 3.19
N ALA A 244 3.06 20.10 2.73
CA ALA A 244 2.28 21.21 3.25
C ALA A 244 0.76 20.98 3.11
N HIS A 245 0.32 20.39 1.99
CA HIS A 245 -1.07 20.03 1.79
C HIS A 245 -1.53 18.98 2.82
N LEU A 246 -0.78 17.88 2.98
CA LEU A 246 -1.10 16.83 3.96
C LEU A 246 -1.10 17.36 5.40
N GLU A 247 -0.15 18.23 5.77
CA GLU A 247 -0.13 18.89 7.07
C GLU A 247 -1.37 19.76 7.34
N ALA A 248 -1.85 20.47 6.31
CA ALA A 248 -3.10 21.23 6.41
C ALA A 248 -4.30 20.30 6.64
N LEU A 249 -4.38 19.19 5.89
CA LEU A 249 -5.46 18.20 6.08
C LEU A 249 -5.45 17.57 7.46
N GLN A 250 -4.27 17.28 8.01
CA GLN A 250 -4.14 16.67 9.32
C GLN A 250 -4.69 17.56 10.43
N LYS A 251 -4.60 18.89 10.29
CA LYS A 251 -5.15 19.86 11.24
C LYS A 251 -6.67 19.94 11.19
N GLU A 252 -7.29 19.56 10.07
CA GLU A 252 -8.75 19.56 9.87
C GLU A 252 -9.41 18.25 10.33
N GLN A 253 -8.63 17.20 10.60
CA GLN A 253 -9.12 15.86 10.92
C GLN A 253 -8.93 15.54 12.41
N PRO A 254 -9.82 14.72 13.00
CA PRO A 254 -9.65 14.26 14.36
C PRO A 254 -8.37 13.44 14.51
N ASP A 255 -7.82 13.43 15.72
CA ASP A 255 -6.68 12.58 16.03
C ASP A 255 -7.02 11.11 15.77
N PRO A 256 -6.09 10.34 15.20
CA PRO A 256 -6.34 8.94 14.93
C PRO A 256 -6.45 8.17 16.26
N VAL A 257 -7.17 7.05 16.25
CA VAL A 257 -7.40 6.24 17.48
C VAL A 257 -6.70 4.88 17.40
N GLN A 258 -5.91 4.55 18.41
CA GLN A 258 -5.30 3.22 18.55
C GLN A 258 -6.26 2.23 19.22
N LEU A 259 -6.25 0.99 18.75
CA LEU A 259 -6.98 -0.14 19.32
C LEU A 259 -6.01 -1.27 19.67
N SER A 260 -6.40 -2.12 20.62
CA SER A 260 -5.80 -3.45 20.76
C SER A 260 -6.24 -4.39 19.63
N GLY A 261 -5.49 -5.47 19.42
CA GLY A 261 -5.85 -6.52 18.46
C GLY A 261 -7.20 -7.16 18.76
N ASP A 262 -7.50 -7.42 20.03
CA ASP A 262 -8.77 -8.01 20.47
C ASP A 262 -9.97 -7.08 20.27
N GLU A 263 -9.84 -5.79 20.57
CA GLU A 263 -10.90 -4.80 20.35
C GLU A 263 -11.22 -4.68 18.85
N ALA A 264 -10.17 -4.57 18.02
CA ALA A 264 -10.33 -4.51 16.58
C ALA A 264 -10.97 -5.79 16.02
N ALA A 265 -10.50 -6.98 16.43
CA ALA A 265 -11.04 -8.24 15.94
C ALA A 265 -12.52 -8.41 16.30
N LYS A 266 -12.90 -8.07 17.55
CA LYS A 266 -14.32 -8.08 17.99
C LYS A 266 -15.19 -7.12 17.18
N GLU A 267 -14.68 -5.93 16.86
CA GLU A 267 -15.43 -4.98 16.05
C GLU A 267 -15.59 -5.46 14.60
N ILE A 268 -14.52 -6.00 14.00
CA ILE A 268 -14.55 -6.51 12.63
C ILE A 268 -15.60 -7.62 12.50
N VAL A 269 -15.57 -8.62 13.36
CA VAL A 269 -16.53 -9.75 13.31
C VAL A 269 -17.95 -9.36 13.72
N ALA A 270 -18.14 -8.22 14.38
CA ALA A 270 -19.46 -7.65 14.65
C ALA A 270 -19.98 -6.75 13.50
N GLY A 271 -19.09 -6.32 12.60
CA GLY A 271 -19.40 -5.44 11.48
C GLY A 271 -20.30 -6.08 10.42
N GLU A 272 -20.75 -5.25 9.48
CA GLU A 272 -21.48 -5.66 8.29
C GLU A 272 -20.51 -6.02 7.16
N TYR A 273 -20.91 -6.96 6.31
CA TYR A 273 -20.19 -7.27 5.07
C TYR A 273 -20.50 -6.23 3.98
N GLU A 274 -19.55 -6.00 3.08
CA GLU A 274 -19.79 -5.42 1.77
C GLU A 274 -20.82 -6.29 1.04
N PRO A 275 -21.86 -5.70 0.44
CA PRO A 275 -22.79 -6.46 -0.40
C PRO A 275 -22.01 -7.25 -1.46
N GLU A 276 -22.32 -8.53 -1.60
CA GLU A 276 -21.56 -9.43 -2.48
C GLU A 276 -21.62 -8.99 -3.94
N GLU A 277 -22.69 -8.27 -4.32
CA GLU A 277 -22.92 -7.74 -5.66
C GLU A 277 -21.90 -6.67 -6.06
N VAL A 278 -21.21 -6.04 -5.09
CA VAL A 278 -20.18 -5.04 -5.37
C VAL A 278 -18.98 -5.67 -6.09
N VAL A 279 -18.56 -6.86 -5.64
CA VAL A 279 -17.48 -7.62 -6.31
C VAL A 279 -18.06 -8.58 -7.34
N GLY A 280 -19.10 -9.32 -6.97
CA GLY A 280 -19.78 -10.30 -7.80
C GLY A 280 -18.94 -11.54 -8.11
N LEU A 281 -19.54 -12.47 -8.84
CA LEU A 281 -18.85 -13.62 -9.44
C LEU A 281 -18.86 -13.46 -10.96
N ASP A 282 -17.74 -13.00 -11.53
CA ASP A 282 -17.54 -12.94 -12.98
C ASP A 282 -17.38 -14.37 -13.51
N GLU A 283 -18.43 -14.89 -14.15
CA GLU A 283 -18.48 -16.26 -14.66
C GLU A 283 -17.39 -16.56 -15.70
N VAL A 284 -16.95 -15.54 -16.46
CA VAL A 284 -15.91 -15.71 -17.47
C VAL A 284 -14.56 -15.91 -16.80
N GLU A 285 -14.23 -15.08 -15.80
CA GLU A 285 -13.01 -15.23 -15.00
C GLU A 285 -13.03 -16.52 -14.17
N ALA A 286 -14.16 -16.82 -13.53
CA ALA A 286 -14.34 -18.06 -12.78
C ALA A 286 -14.09 -19.28 -13.66
N LYS A 287 -14.65 -19.31 -14.88
CA LYS A 287 -14.41 -20.39 -15.85
C LYS A 287 -12.94 -20.48 -16.28
N ARG A 288 -12.27 -19.35 -16.53
CA ARG A 288 -10.84 -19.32 -16.91
C ARG A 288 -9.94 -19.93 -15.83
N LEU A 289 -10.29 -19.73 -14.57
CA LEU A 289 -9.55 -20.27 -13.41
C LEU A 289 -10.05 -21.64 -12.96
N GLY A 290 -11.17 -22.11 -13.51
CA GLY A 290 -11.83 -23.34 -13.07
C GLY A 290 -12.45 -23.22 -11.67
N PHE A 291 -12.80 -22.02 -11.22
CA PHE A 291 -13.38 -21.77 -9.90
C PHE A 291 -14.91 -21.69 -9.92
N GLN A 292 -15.51 -22.03 -8.78
CA GLN A 292 -16.92 -21.90 -8.47
C GLN A 292 -17.07 -21.36 -7.04
N ARG A 293 -18.20 -20.70 -6.76
CA ARG A 293 -18.51 -20.23 -5.41
C ARG A 293 -18.49 -21.40 -4.42
N GLY A 294 -17.86 -21.18 -3.27
CA GLY A 294 -17.70 -22.18 -2.21
C GLY A 294 -16.48 -23.08 -2.37
N ASP A 295 -15.75 -23.04 -3.50
CA ASP A 295 -14.48 -23.74 -3.62
C ASP A 295 -13.51 -23.29 -2.52
N VAL A 296 -12.79 -24.24 -1.92
CA VAL A 296 -11.68 -23.90 -1.00
C VAL A 296 -10.48 -23.48 -1.83
N VAL A 297 -10.07 -22.22 -1.68
CA VAL A 297 -9.03 -21.58 -2.48
C VAL A 297 -7.97 -21.00 -1.54
N ALA A 298 -6.70 -21.20 -1.89
CA ALA A 298 -5.56 -20.54 -1.30
C ALA A 298 -5.11 -19.38 -2.19
N VAL A 299 -5.08 -18.17 -1.64
CA VAL A 299 -4.58 -16.97 -2.31
C VAL A 299 -3.25 -16.54 -1.69
N VAL A 300 -2.24 -16.31 -2.51
CA VAL A 300 -0.91 -15.88 -2.09
C VAL A 300 -0.38 -14.82 -3.04
N MET A 301 0.35 -13.85 -2.49
CA MET A 301 1.04 -12.87 -3.32
C MET A 301 2.24 -13.52 -4.02
N ASP A 302 2.44 -13.19 -5.28
CA ASP A 302 3.52 -13.73 -6.09
C ASP A 302 4.90 -13.35 -5.54
N GLY A 303 5.86 -14.25 -5.75
CA GLY A 303 7.23 -14.08 -5.29
C GLY A 303 7.53 -14.75 -3.94
N PRO A 304 8.78 -14.66 -3.51
CA PRO A 304 9.31 -15.49 -2.43
C PRO A 304 8.87 -15.01 -1.04
N GLY A 305 8.84 -15.94 -0.10
CA GLY A 305 8.61 -15.67 1.31
C GLY A 305 7.17 -15.38 1.71
N ASN A 306 6.20 -15.40 0.80
CA ASN A 306 4.79 -15.15 1.10
C ASN A 306 4.07 -16.42 1.58
N VAL A 307 3.07 -16.23 2.44
CA VAL A 307 2.27 -17.30 3.04
C VAL A 307 0.84 -17.18 2.50
N PRO A 308 0.21 -18.28 2.04
CA PRO A 308 -1.16 -18.25 1.53
C PRO A 308 -2.16 -17.97 2.64
N THR A 309 -3.28 -17.37 2.26
CA THR A 309 -4.51 -17.39 3.05
C THR A 309 -5.51 -18.28 2.34
N SER A 310 -6.08 -19.23 3.07
CA SER A 310 -7.05 -20.20 2.52
C SER A 310 -8.44 -19.94 3.09
N GLY A 311 -9.45 -20.10 2.23
CA GLY A 311 -10.84 -19.89 2.61
C GLY A 311 -11.80 -20.30 1.50
N ALA A 312 -13.10 -20.23 1.76
CA ALA A 312 -14.12 -20.52 0.76
C ALA A 312 -14.27 -19.32 -0.20
N LEU A 313 -14.27 -19.55 -1.51
CA LEU A 313 -14.43 -18.48 -2.50
C LEU A 313 -15.84 -17.90 -2.47
N VAL A 314 -15.96 -16.62 -2.14
CA VAL A 314 -17.25 -15.88 -2.09
C VAL A 314 -17.49 -15.11 -3.38
N ALA A 315 -16.48 -14.38 -3.85
CA ALA A 315 -16.57 -13.49 -4.99
C ALA A 315 -15.24 -13.44 -5.77
N LEU A 316 -15.33 -13.16 -7.05
CA LEU A 316 -14.19 -13.07 -7.97
C LEU A 316 -14.59 -12.20 -9.16
N ASN A 317 -13.80 -11.17 -9.43
CA ASN A 317 -13.92 -10.39 -10.67
C ASN A 317 -12.52 -10.06 -11.24
N LYS A 318 -12.46 -9.08 -12.15
CA LYS A 318 -11.22 -8.66 -12.81
C LYS A 318 -10.24 -7.93 -11.88
N GLU A 319 -10.71 -7.45 -10.73
CA GLU A 319 -9.93 -6.65 -9.77
C GLU A 319 -9.69 -7.39 -8.45
N GLU A 320 -10.64 -8.20 -7.97
CA GLU A 320 -10.65 -8.76 -6.62
C GLU A 320 -10.93 -10.28 -6.58
N ILE A 321 -10.34 -10.95 -5.58
CA ILE A 321 -10.67 -12.30 -5.11
C ILE A 321 -11.10 -12.18 -3.65
N VAL A 322 -12.26 -12.72 -3.30
CA VAL A 322 -12.81 -12.65 -1.93
C VAL A 322 -12.96 -14.04 -1.36
N LEU A 323 -12.31 -14.28 -0.23
CA LEU A 323 -12.40 -15.52 0.53
C LEU A 323 -13.18 -15.28 1.83
N GLU A 324 -14.04 -16.22 2.21
CA GLU A 324 -14.52 -16.35 3.58
C GLU A 324 -13.47 -17.11 4.40
N VAL A 325 -12.99 -16.50 5.47
CA VAL A 325 -11.90 -16.99 6.33
C VAL A 325 -12.39 -17.05 7.78
N THR A 326 -11.98 -18.08 8.50
CA THR A 326 -12.29 -18.27 9.92
C THR A 326 -11.03 -18.06 10.75
N GLY A 327 -11.03 -17.03 11.60
CA GLY A 327 -10.04 -16.82 12.66
C GLY A 327 -10.60 -17.15 14.05
N GLU A 328 -9.78 -17.00 15.08
CA GLU A 328 -10.21 -17.21 16.48
C GLU A 328 -11.33 -16.25 16.91
N ALA A 329 -11.38 -15.04 16.34
CA ALA A 329 -12.42 -14.07 16.65
C ALA A 329 -13.75 -14.35 15.93
N GLY A 330 -13.74 -15.12 14.83
CA GLY A 330 -14.92 -15.43 14.04
C GLY A 330 -14.67 -15.50 12.53
N VAL A 331 -15.77 -15.48 11.77
CA VAL A 331 -15.79 -15.55 10.31
C VAL A 331 -15.79 -14.14 9.72
N LEU A 332 -14.96 -13.90 8.71
CA LEU A 332 -14.84 -12.65 7.98
C LEU A 332 -14.54 -12.86 6.49
N ARG A 333 -14.57 -11.79 5.70
CA ARG A 333 -14.16 -11.83 4.29
C ARG A 333 -12.80 -11.19 4.11
N VAL A 334 -11.94 -11.82 3.31
CA VAL A 334 -10.61 -11.30 2.95
C VAL A 334 -10.56 -11.04 1.46
N HIS A 335 -10.29 -9.79 1.11
CA HIS A 335 -10.21 -9.31 -0.26
C HIS A 335 -8.74 -9.17 -0.69
N PHE A 336 -8.41 -9.81 -1.81
CA PHE A 336 -7.09 -9.73 -2.44
C PHE A 336 -7.23 -9.11 -3.82
N PRO A 337 -6.28 -8.26 -4.28
CA PRO A 337 -6.29 -7.85 -5.68
C PRO A 337 -5.91 -9.03 -6.58
N ARG A 338 -6.32 -8.97 -7.85
CA ARG A 338 -5.97 -9.98 -8.87
C ARG A 338 -4.53 -9.84 -9.36
N VAL A 339 -4.02 -8.62 -9.42
CA VAL A 339 -2.66 -8.33 -9.91
C VAL A 339 -1.63 -8.60 -8.82
N ASP A 340 -0.61 -9.41 -9.15
CA ASP A 340 0.46 -9.91 -8.26
C ASP A 340 0.01 -10.96 -7.23
N TYR A 341 -1.17 -11.57 -7.40
CA TYR A 341 -1.65 -12.63 -6.52
C TYR A 341 -2.11 -13.84 -7.33
N THR A 342 -1.67 -15.01 -6.89
CA THR A 342 -2.07 -16.29 -7.44
C THR A 342 -3.08 -16.95 -6.51
N ALA A 343 -4.15 -17.48 -7.10
CA ALA A 343 -5.15 -18.30 -6.43
C ALA A 343 -5.09 -19.74 -6.94
N LYS A 344 -5.20 -20.73 -6.03
CA LYS A 344 -5.23 -22.16 -6.37
C LYS A 344 -6.28 -22.87 -5.53
N LYS A 345 -6.99 -23.85 -6.11
CA LYS A 345 -7.83 -24.77 -5.32
C LYS A 345 -6.95 -25.58 -4.37
N VAL A 346 -7.48 -25.83 -3.17
CA VAL A 346 -6.84 -26.65 -2.12
C VAL A 346 -7.37 -28.07 -2.16
#